data_AF-A0AAX2FC87-F1
#
_entry.id   AF-A0AAX2FC87-F1
#
_cell.length_a   1.000
_cell.length_b   1.000
_cell.length_c   1.000
_cell.angle_alpha   90.00
_cell.angle_beta   90.00
_cell.angle_gamma   90.00
#
_symmetry.space_group_name_H-M   'P 1'
#
loop_
_entity.id
_entity.type
_entity.pdbx_description
1 polymer ?
#
loop_
_entity_poly.entity_id
_entity_poly.type
_entity_poly.pdbx_seq_one_letter_code
_entity_poly.pdbx_strand_id
1 'polypeptide(L)'
;MQSNDGKIKNYIEGQFYNRIVNVFEPVIFLIKVVSYPIASVVALCGSLFIMVGSQERGFSLISRVGIGYIVVQMIPLFMDC
;
A
#
# COMPACT_ATOMS: atom_id res chain seq x y z
N MET A 1 -4.54 -44.71 1.54
CA MET A 1 -3.97 -44.07 0.32
C MET A 1 -4.28 -42.57 0.21
N GLN A 2 -5.28 -42.01 0.92
CA GLN A 2 -5.72 -40.61 0.79
C GLN A 2 -4.84 -39.53 1.48
N SER A 3 -3.74 -39.92 2.14
CA SER A 3 -2.86 -39.00 2.91
C SER A 3 -1.87 -38.22 2.02
N ASN A 4 -1.49 -38.77 0.86
CA ASN A 4 -0.55 -38.10 -0.06
C ASN A 4 -1.25 -37.06 -0.96
N ASP A 5 -2.49 -37.29 -1.39
CA ASP A 5 -3.22 -36.36 -2.26
C ASP A 5 -3.51 -35.02 -1.58
N GLY A 6 -3.85 -35.04 -0.28
CA GLY A 6 -4.04 -33.83 0.52
C GLY A 6 -2.74 -33.02 0.68
N LYS A 7 -1.61 -33.70 0.91
CA LYS A 7 -0.29 -33.05 0.95
C LYS A 7 0.06 -32.40 -0.38
N ILE A 8 -0.08 -33.10 -1.50
CA ILE A 8 0.21 -32.59 -2.85
C ILE A 8 -0.65 -31.35 -3.15
N LYS A 9 -1.96 -31.38 -2.82
CA LYS A 9 -2.85 -30.23 -3.02
C LYS A 9 -2.34 -28.99 -2.26
N ASN A 10 -1.99 -29.13 -0.98
CA ASN A 10 -1.46 -28.02 -0.17
C ASN A 10 -0.10 -27.50 -0.67
N TYR A 11 0.78 -28.38 -1.18
CA TYR A 11 2.05 -27.96 -1.79
C TYR A 11 1.84 -27.15 -3.07
N ILE A 12 0.90 -27.56 -3.92
CA ILE A 12 0.56 -26.84 -5.15
C ILE A 12 -0.08 -25.48 -4.83
N GLU A 13 -1.01 -25.44 -3.87
CA GLU A 13 -1.69 -24.22 -3.41
C GLU A 13 -0.70 -23.19 -2.82
N GLY A 14 0.23 -23.65 -1.98
CA GLY A 14 1.32 -22.82 -1.44
C GLY A 14 2.29 -22.32 -2.53
N GLN A 15 2.55 -23.12 -3.56
CA GLN A 15 3.39 -22.70 -4.68
C GLN A 15 2.72 -21.62 -5.54
N PHE A 16 1.40 -21.73 -5.76
CA PHE A 16 0.62 -20.71 -6.45
C PHE A 16 0.58 -19.40 -5.66
N TYR A 17 0.37 -19.46 -4.34
CA TYR A 17 0.41 -18.28 -3.48
C TYR A 17 1.75 -17.56 -3.55
N ASN A 18 2.87 -18.27 -3.37
CA ASN A 18 4.21 -17.70 -3.46
C ASN A 18 4.49 -17.07 -4.85
N ARG A 19 3.98 -17.69 -5.92
CA ARG A 19 4.12 -17.15 -7.28
C ARG A 19 3.34 -15.85 -7.45
N ILE A 20 2.14 -15.76 -6.88
CA ILE A 20 1.31 -14.55 -6.93
C ILE A 20 1.99 -13.44 -6.14
N VAL A 21 2.38 -13.69 -4.88
CA VAL A 21 3.04 -12.70 -4.01
C VAL A 21 4.32 -12.16 -4.68
N ASN A 22 5.16 -13.03 -5.21
CA ASN A 22 6.41 -12.64 -5.87
C ASN A 22 6.20 -11.78 -7.13
N VAL A 23 5.05 -11.91 -7.82
CA VAL A 23 4.71 -11.05 -8.97
C VAL A 23 4.19 -9.69 -8.53
N PHE A 24 3.52 -9.60 -7.38
CA PHE A 24 2.98 -8.35 -6.86
C PHE A 24 3.99 -7.50 -6.08
N GLU A 25 5.00 -8.11 -5.46
CA GLU A 25 6.16 -7.45 -4.83
C GLU A 25 6.69 -6.22 -5.62
N PRO A 26 7.09 -6.34 -6.90
CA PRO A 26 7.60 -5.21 -7.67
C PRO A 26 6.55 -4.12 -7.92
N VAL A 27 5.27 -4.50 -8.03
CA VAL A 27 4.16 -3.54 -8.21
C VAL A 27 3.94 -2.73 -6.95
N ILE A 28 3.95 -3.37 -5.78
CA ILE A 28 3.81 -2.72 -4.47
C ILE A 28 4.98 -1.77 -4.24
N PHE A 29 6.20 -2.21 -4.56
CA PHE A 29 7.39 -1.37 -4.48
C PHE A 29 7.25 -0.11 -5.35
N LEU A 30 6.77 -0.26 -6.60
CA LEU A 30 6.56 0.89 -7.48
C LEU A 30 5.53 1.88 -6.91
N ILE A 31 4.41 1.38 -6.38
CA ILE A 31 3.37 2.21 -5.75
C ILE A 31 3.93 2.97 -4.55
N LYS A 32 4.77 2.33 -3.74
CA LYS A 32 5.44 2.97 -2.59
C LYS A 32 6.33 4.12 -3.01
N VAL A 33 7.20 3.88 -3.99
CA VAL A 33 8.15 4.88 -4.50
C VAL A 33 7.42 6.07 -5.13
N VAL A 34 6.32 5.83 -5.84
CA VAL A 34 5.50 6.90 -6.44
C VAL A 34 4.62 7.62 -5.41
N SER A 35 4.20 6.94 -4.33
CA SER A 35 3.36 7.55 -3.30
C SER A 35 4.09 8.61 -2.49
N TYR A 36 5.40 8.48 -2.28
CA TYR A 36 6.20 9.48 -1.56
C TYR A 36 6.19 10.88 -2.21
N PRO A 37 6.56 11.06 -3.50
CA PRO A 37 6.51 12.38 -4.13
C PRO A 37 5.08 12.93 -4.24
N ILE A 38 4.07 12.08 -4.49
CA ILE A 38 2.67 12.52 -4.52
C ILE A 38 2.25 13.06 -3.16
N ALA A 39 2.56 12.32 -2.09
CA ALA A 39 2.23 12.73 -0.73
C ALA A 39 2.92 14.05 -0.36
N SER A 40 4.19 14.20 -0.76
CA SER A 40 4.96 15.43 -0.58
C SER A 40 4.30 16.63 -1.26
N VAL A 41 3.93 16.51 -2.54
CA VAL A 41 3.32 17.62 -3.30
C VAL A 41 1.96 18.03 -2.72
N VAL A 42 1.13 17.06 -2.33
CA VAL A 42 -0.20 17.36 -1.77
C VAL A 42 -0.08 17.94 -0.35
N ALA A 43 0.86 17.47 0.47
CA ALA A 43 1.12 18.04 1.79
C ALA A 43 1.63 19.48 1.69
N LEU A 44 2.51 19.78 0.72
CA LEU A 44 2.96 21.14 0.42
C LEU A 44 1.81 22.03 -0.05
N CYS A 45 0.94 21.52 -0.93
CA CYS A 45 -0.25 22.26 -1.36
C CYS A 45 -1.20 22.56 -0.18
N GLY A 46 -1.42 21.57 0.69
CA GLY A 46 -2.21 21.73 1.90
C GLY A 46 -1.63 22.76 2.87
N SER A 47 -0.31 22.77 3.07
CA SER A 47 0.34 23.74 3.96
C SER A 47 0.31 25.16 3.40
N LEU A 48 0.44 25.34 2.07
CA LEU A 48 0.23 26.63 1.42
C LEU A 48 -1.20 27.15 1.61
N PHE A 49 -2.21 26.28 1.52
CA PHE A 49 -3.61 26.63 1.79
C PHE A 49 -3.82 27.14 3.23
N ILE A 50 -3.15 26.53 4.22
CA ILE A 50 -3.17 26.99 5.61
C ILE A 50 -2.55 28.40 5.71
N MET A 51 -1.44 28.64 5.00
CA MET A 51 -0.70 29.91 5.05
C MET A 51 -1.47 31.09 4.44
N VAL A 52 -2.32 30.84 3.44
CA VAL A 52 -3.20 31.86 2.81
C VAL A 52 -4.47 32.13 3.64
N GLY A 53 -4.65 31.43 4.76
CA GLY A 53 -5.78 31.62 5.68
C GLY A 53 -6.95 30.65 5.46
N SER A 54 -6.84 29.69 4.54
CA SER A 54 -7.86 28.65 4.31
C SER A 54 -7.51 27.37 5.07
N GLN A 55 -7.55 27.47 6.40
CA GLN A 55 -7.10 26.40 7.30
C GLN A 55 -7.97 25.14 7.19
N GLU A 56 -9.29 25.25 7.09
CA GLU A 56 -10.17 24.06 6.98
C GLU A 56 -9.86 23.19 5.76
N ARG A 57 -9.52 23.81 4.62
CA ARG A 57 -9.18 23.09 3.39
C ARG A 57 -7.77 22.52 3.46
N GLY A 58 -6.83 23.29 3.99
CA GLY A 58 -5.44 22.87 4.14
C GLY A 58 -5.29 21.67 5.07
N PHE A 59 -5.91 21.68 6.24
CA PHE A 59 -5.92 20.53 7.15
C PHE A 59 -6.64 19.33 6.54
N SER A 60 -7.77 19.53 5.84
CA SER A 60 -8.46 18.43 5.15
C SER A 60 -7.58 17.74 4.11
N LEU A 61 -6.83 18.51 3.31
CA LEU A 61 -5.90 17.97 2.31
C LEU A 61 -4.76 17.19 2.97
N ILE A 62 -4.16 17.74 4.03
CA ILE A 62 -3.07 17.08 4.77
C ILE A 62 -3.57 15.79 5.44
N SER A 63 -4.74 15.79 6.07
CA SER A 63 -5.29 14.58 6.70
C SER A 63 -5.61 13.50 5.66
N ARG A 64 -6.21 13.87 4.53
CA ARG A 64 -6.54 12.91 3.45
C ARG A 64 -5.29 12.27 2.87
N VAL A 65 -4.24 13.06 2.61
CA VAL A 65 -2.99 12.52 2.07
C VAL A 65 -2.24 11.68 3.11
N GLY A 66 -2.26 12.08 4.38
CA GLY A 66 -1.65 11.32 5.48
C GLY A 66 -2.28 9.94 5.62
N ILE A 67 -3.60 9.86 5.65
CA ILE A 67 -4.33 8.58 5.73
C ILE A 67 -4.02 7.72 4.51
N GLY A 68 -4.09 8.29 3.30
CA GLY A 68 -3.80 7.56 2.06
C GLY A 68 -2.37 7.00 2.03
N TYR A 69 -1.39 7.78 2.45
CA TYR A 69 0.02 7.35 2.51
C TYR A 69 0.23 6.22 3.53
N ILE A 70 -0.41 6.32 4.71
CA ILE A 70 -0.34 5.25 5.72
C ILE A 70 -0.94 3.95 5.17
N VAL A 71 -2.09 4.00 4.49
CA VAL A 71 -2.70 2.80 3.90
C VAL A 71 -1.78 2.16 2.86
N VAL A 72 -1.18 2.95 1.96
CA VAL A 72 -0.18 2.43 1.01
C VAL A 72 0.98 1.79 1.75
N GLN A 73 1.43 2.39 2.85
CA GLN A 73 2.52 1.84 3.65
C GLN A 73 2.18 0.48 4.28
N MET A 74 0.91 0.23 4.60
CA MET A 74 0.44 -0.99 5.25
C MET A 74 0.11 -2.14 4.28
N ILE A 75 -0.08 -1.88 2.97
CA ILE A 75 -0.32 -2.91 1.94
C ILE A 75 0.63 -4.12 2.03
N PRO A 76 1.98 -3.96 2.10
CA PRO A 76 2.88 -5.11 2.21
C PRO A 76 2.60 -5.96 3.46
N LEU A 77 2.24 -5.35 4.59
CA LEU A 77 1.90 -6.08 5.82
C LEU A 77 0.70 -7.03 5.65
N PHE A 78 -0.24 -6.68 4.76
CA PHE A 78 -1.40 -7.53 4.44
C PHE A 78 -1.07 -8.65 3.46
N MET A 79 0.05 -8.57 2.74
CA MET A 79 0.50 -9.58 1.81
C MET A 79 1.46 -10.59 2.45
N ASP A 80 2.10 -10.22 3.55
CA ASP A 80 2.94 -11.10 4.38
C ASP A 80 2.14 -11.94 5.41
N CYS A 81 0.79 -11.86 5.39
CA CYS A 81 -0.14 -12.60 6.26
C CYS A 81 -0.85 -13.70 5.45
#